data_AF-A0A7R7YFC0-F1
#
_entry.id   AF-A0A7R7YFC0-F1
#
_cell.length_a   1.000
_cell.length_b   1.000
_cell.length_c   1.000
_cell.angle_alpha   90.00
_cell.angle_beta   90.00
_cell.angle_gamma   90.00
#
_symmetry.space_group_name_H-M   'P 1'
#
loop_
_entity.id
_entity.type
_entity.pdbx_description
1 polymer ?
#
loop_
_entity_poly.entity_id
_entity_poly.type
_entity_poly.pdbx_seq_one_letter_code
_entity_poly.pdbx_strand_id
1 'polypeptide(L)'
;MSWRGRLLPASFRGVPFHVDESQTGGGRRVAPHEYPKRNTGYSEDMGRRLRSYRVRGYIVGSNYDLQMRLLQLALEADGAGLLLLPTQGIVEVVCQSFSSNETREEGGFVTFDMDFIEAGQAVGAVSAPDTGSAVGDVAGQAEEAVKDGNALGKGMAP
;
A
#
# COMPACT_ATOMS: atom_id res chain seq x y z
N MET A 1 17.78 20.79 6.74
CA MET A 1 18.11 19.34 6.67
C MET A 1 18.39 18.95 5.23
N SER A 2 19.56 18.37 4.95
CA SER A 2 19.94 17.90 3.61
C SER A 2 19.10 16.68 3.20
N TRP A 3 18.97 16.44 1.89
CA TRP A 3 18.22 15.30 1.36
C TRP A 3 18.75 13.95 1.84
N ARG A 4 20.07 13.85 2.10
CA ARG A 4 20.72 12.66 2.65
C ARG A 4 20.25 12.31 4.07
N GLY A 5 19.89 13.31 4.87
CA GLY A 5 19.37 13.10 6.22
C GLY A 5 17.92 12.61 6.27
N ARG A 6 17.25 12.47 5.11
CA ARG A 6 15.88 11.94 4.99
C ARG A 6 15.82 10.51 4.43
N LEU A 7 16.98 9.91 4.12
CA LEU A 7 17.04 8.54 3.60
C LEU A 7 16.62 7.58 4.71
N LEU A 8 15.59 6.79 4.43
CA LEU A 8 15.16 5.71 5.31
C LEU A 8 16.02 4.46 5.09
N PRO A 9 16.24 3.64 6.12
CA PRO A 9 16.81 2.31 5.93
C PRO A 9 15.83 1.48 5.09
N ALA A 10 16.33 0.83 4.04
CA ALA A 10 15.47 0.02 3.19
C ALA A 10 15.09 -1.27 3.93
N SER A 11 13.81 -1.62 3.88
CA SER A 11 13.32 -2.86 4.48
C SER A 11 12.04 -3.33 3.81
N PHE A 12 11.83 -4.65 3.80
CA PHE A 12 10.58 -5.25 3.35
C PHE A 12 10.03 -6.14 4.46
N ARG A 13 8.80 -5.86 4.91
CA ARG A 13 8.17 -6.55 6.06
C ARG A 13 9.08 -6.60 7.31
N GLY A 14 9.85 -5.54 7.52
CA GLY A 14 10.79 -5.43 8.64
C GLY A 14 12.15 -6.10 8.43
N VAL A 15 12.37 -6.81 7.31
CA VAL A 15 13.68 -7.37 6.97
C VAL A 15 14.52 -6.28 6.27
N PRO A 16 15.66 -5.85 6.85
CA PRO A 16 16.48 -4.80 6.27
C PRO A 16 17.29 -5.30 5.08
N PHE A 17 17.53 -4.42 4.11
CA PHE A 17 18.43 -4.66 2.98
C PHE A 17 19.06 -3.34 2.51
N HIS A 18 20.07 -3.40 1.66
CA HIS A 18 20.65 -2.22 1.02
C HIS A 18 20.09 -2.05 -0.39
N VAL A 19 19.88 -0.81 -0.83
CA VAL A 19 19.39 -0.48 -2.18
C VAL A 19 20.54 0.05 -3.01
N ASP A 20 20.72 -0.53 -4.18
CA ASP A 20 21.66 -0.06 -5.20
C ASP A 20 20.91 0.77 -6.26
N GLU A 21 19.79 0.24 -6.75
CA GLU A 21 18.93 0.91 -7.73
C GLU A 21 17.46 0.82 -7.34
N SER A 22 16.72 1.91 -7.55
CA SER A 22 15.27 1.94 -7.38
C SER A 22 14.62 2.63 -8.56
N GLN A 23 13.73 1.93 -9.25
CA GLN A 23 12.92 2.46 -10.34
C GLN A 23 11.44 2.45 -9.95
N THR A 24 10.73 3.52 -10.26
CA THR A 24 9.28 3.63 -10.02
C THR A 24 8.56 3.81 -11.35
N GLY A 25 7.65 2.90 -11.67
CA GLY A 25 6.77 2.95 -12.81
C GLY A 25 5.37 3.42 -12.42
N GLY A 26 4.71 4.17 -13.29
CA GLY A 26 3.35 4.65 -13.07
C GLY A 26 2.79 5.31 -14.33
N GLY A 27 1.55 5.80 -14.24
CA GLY A 27 0.92 6.52 -15.34
C GLY A 27 -0.60 6.46 -15.27
N ARG A 28 -1.24 6.76 -16.40
CA ARG A 28 -2.69 6.59 -16.58
C ARG A 28 -2.96 5.49 -17.60
N ARG A 29 -4.06 4.77 -17.42
CA ARG A 29 -4.59 3.84 -18.42
C ARG A 29 -5.36 4.68 -19.43
N VAL A 30 -5.04 4.55 -20.71
CA VAL A 30 -5.64 5.36 -21.77
C VAL A 30 -6.16 4.41 -22.85
N ALA A 31 -7.39 4.60 -23.29
CA ALA A 31 -8.01 3.90 -24.39
C ALA A 31 -7.97 4.81 -25.65
N PRO A 32 -7.11 4.51 -26.64
CA PRO A 32 -7.07 5.27 -27.88
C PRO A 32 -8.19 4.86 -28.83
N HIS A 33 -8.89 5.85 -29.39
CA HIS A 33 -9.91 5.71 -30.41
C HIS A 33 -9.45 6.35 -31.71
N GLU A 34 -9.28 5.52 -32.73
CA GLU A 34 -8.91 5.94 -34.09
C GLU A 34 -10.13 5.87 -35.01
N TYR A 35 -10.31 6.89 -35.84
CA TYR A 35 -11.45 7.01 -36.75
C TYR A 35 -10.98 6.96 -38.21
N PRO A 36 -11.61 6.16 -39.08
CA PRO A 36 -11.26 6.11 -40.50
C PRO A 36 -11.29 7.49 -41.15
N LYS A 37 -10.29 7.78 -42.00
CA LYS A 37 -10.12 9.05 -42.74
C LYS A 37 -9.89 10.30 -41.88
N ARG A 38 -9.55 10.14 -40.59
CA ARG A 38 -9.19 11.26 -39.71
C ARG A 38 -7.76 11.10 -39.22
N ASN A 39 -6.97 12.17 -39.36
CA ASN A 39 -5.57 12.20 -38.91
C ASN A 39 -5.43 12.48 -37.40
N THR A 40 -6.53 12.64 -36.68
CA THR A 40 -6.56 12.92 -35.23
C THR A 40 -7.46 11.91 -34.52
N GLY A 41 -6.90 11.15 -33.58
CA GLY A 41 -7.64 10.26 -32.69
C GLY A 41 -8.18 10.97 -31.44
N TYR A 42 -8.95 10.24 -30.64
CA TYR A 42 -9.37 10.64 -29.29
C TYR A 42 -8.79 9.66 -28.27
N SER A 43 -8.39 10.13 -27.10
CA SER A 43 -7.83 9.30 -26.04
C SER A 43 -8.69 9.42 -24.79
N GLU A 44 -9.38 8.35 -24.42
CA GLU A 44 -10.19 8.29 -23.21
C GLU A 44 -9.33 7.84 -22.02
N ASP A 45 -9.48 8.49 -20.88
CA ASP A 45 -8.70 8.19 -19.69
C ASP A 45 -9.44 7.22 -18.76
N MET A 46 -8.87 6.03 -18.58
CA MET A 46 -9.39 4.91 -17.80
C MET A 46 -8.82 4.85 -16.37
N GLY A 47 -8.31 5.97 -15.87
CA GLY A 47 -7.84 6.13 -14.50
C GLY A 47 -6.36 5.80 -14.30
N ARG A 48 -5.92 5.82 -13.04
CA ARG A 48 -4.51 5.63 -12.68
C ARG A 48 -4.07 4.18 -12.92
N ARG A 49 -2.88 3.98 -13.50
CA ARG A 49 -2.19 2.69 -13.53
C ARG A 49 -1.60 2.42 -12.14
N LEU A 50 -1.68 1.18 -11.66
CA LEU A 50 -1.02 0.82 -10.39
C LEU A 50 0.47 1.14 -10.49
N ARG A 51 1.05 1.71 -9.43
CA ARG A 51 2.49 1.94 -9.40
C ARG A 51 3.23 0.61 -9.32
N SER A 52 4.31 0.51 -10.07
CA SER A 52 5.27 -0.58 -9.95
C SER A 52 6.58 -0.05 -9.39
N TYR A 53 7.28 -0.89 -8.63
CA TYR A 53 8.57 -0.57 -8.05
C TYR A 53 9.52 -1.70 -8.39
N ARG A 54 10.59 -1.39 -9.12
CA ARG A 54 11.68 -2.31 -9.39
C ARG A 54 12.86 -1.90 -8.52
N VAL A 55 13.34 -2.80 -7.69
CA VAL A 55 14.37 -2.52 -6.70
C VAL A 55 15.49 -3.53 -6.87
N ARG A 56 16.69 -3.03 -7.14
CA ARG A 56 17.92 -3.80 -7.02
C ARG A 56 18.53 -3.52 -5.66
N GLY A 57 18.65 -4.56 -4.85
CA GLY A 57 19.24 -4.48 -3.53
C GLY A 57 20.30 -5.53 -3.29
N TYR A 58 20.97 -5.43 -2.15
CA TYR A 58 21.94 -6.41 -1.72
C TYR A 58 21.94 -6.57 -0.19
N ILE A 59 22.44 -7.72 0.23
CA ILE A 59 22.71 -8.03 1.64
C ILE A 59 24.18 -8.36 1.74
N VAL A 60 24.85 -7.80 2.75
CA VAL A 60 26.28 -8.01 2.99
C VAL A 60 26.53 -8.21 4.48
N GLY A 61 27.44 -9.13 4.82
CA GLY A 61 27.91 -9.31 6.19
C GLY A 61 28.13 -10.77 6.57
N SER A 62 28.52 -11.00 7.83
CA SER A 62 28.81 -12.35 8.34
C SER A 62 27.60 -13.27 8.37
N ASN A 63 26.40 -12.70 8.51
CA ASN A 63 25.12 -13.41 8.61
C ASN A 63 24.25 -13.16 7.38
N TYR A 64 24.87 -12.90 6.22
CA TYR A 64 24.16 -12.59 4.98
C TYR A 64 23.22 -13.73 4.59
N ASP A 65 23.60 -14.98 4.84
CA ASP A 65 22.84 -16.20 4.55
C ASP A 65 21.52 -16.26 5.34
N LEU A 66 21.56 -15.90 6.62
CA LEU A 66 20.37 -15.84 7.47
C LEU A 66 19.46 -14.69 7.04
N GLN A 67 20.02 -13.50 6.77
CA GLN A 67 19.24 -12.35 6.31
C GLN A 67 18.63 -12.60 4.92
N MET A 68 19.37 -13.25 4.02
CA MET A 68 18.89 -13.67 2.70
C MET A 68 17.66 -14.55 2.81
N ARG A 69 17.71 -15.59 3.67
CA ARG A 69 16.58 -16.49 3.88
C ARG A 69 15.38 -15.79 4.51
N LEU A 70 15.61 -14.88 5.45
CA LEU A 70 14.54 -14.07 6.04
C LEU A 70 13.89 -13.17 4.99
N LEU A 71 14.67 -12.54 4.11
CA LEU A 71 14.15 -11.71 3.05
C LEU A 71 13.36 -12.54 2.03
N GLN A 72 13.87 -13.70 1.63
CA GLN A 72 13.16 -14.63 0.73
C GLN A 72 11.81 -15.06 1.32
N LEU A 73 11.79 -15.48 2.60
CA LEU A 73 10.55 -15.84 3.27
C LEU A 73 9.58 -14.67 3.37
N ALA A 74 10.09 -13.45 3.60
CA ALA A 74 9.29 -12.25 3.58
C ALA A 74 8.72 -11.96 2.18
N LEU A 75 9.48 -12.16 1.11
CA LEU A 75 9.05 -11.96 -0.29
C LEU A 75 8.01 -13.00 -0.73
N GLU A 76 8.11 -14.22 -0.24
CA GLU A 76 7.20 -15.34 -0.55
C GLU A 76 5.92 -15.34 0.30
N ALA A 77 5.89 -14.64 1.42
CA ALA A 77 4.72 -14.63 2.30
C ALA A 77 3.48 -13.99 1.61
N ASP A 78 2.30 -14.52 1.91
CA ASP A 78 1.06 -14.09 1.29
C ASP A 78 0.69 -12.64 1.61
N GLY A 79 0.01 -11.98 0.66
CA GLY A 79 -0.59 -10.66 0.85
C GLY A 79 0.34 -9.47 0.65
N ALA A 80 -0.14 -8.29 1.02
CA ALA A 80 0.64 -7.06 0.94
C ALA A 80 1.67 -6.98 2.07
N GLY A 81 2.75 -6.26 1.81
CA GLY A 81 3.83 -6.01 2.75
C GLY A 81 4.25 -4.55 2.70
N LEU A 82 4.72 -4.05 3.85
CA LEU A 82 5.33 -2.72 3.91
C LEU A 82 6.73 -2.78 3.30
N LEU A 83 6.92 -1.99 2.25
CA LEU A 83 8.20 -1.73 1.61
C LEU A 83 8.65 -0.32 1.98
N LEU A 84 9.80 -0.24 2.63
CA LEU A 84 10.50 1.00 2.93
C LEU A 84 11.65 1.14 1.94
N LEU A 85 11.64 2.25 1.20
CA LEU A 85 12.76 2.62 0.33
C LEU A 85 13.33 3.99 0.71
N PRO A 86 14.65 4.19 0.53
CA PRO A 86 15.31 5.42 0.97
C PRO A 86 14.76 6.69 0.33
N THR A 87 14.33 6.61 -0.94
CA THR A 87 13.86 7.76 -1.72
C THR A 87 12.35 7.81 -1.89
N GLN A 88 11.65 6.66 -1.92
CA GLN A 88 10.19 6.60 -2.11
C GLN A 88 9.39 6.65 -0.81
N GLY A 89 10.00 6.38 0.34
CA GLY A 89 9.30 6.35 1.63
C GLY A 89 8.72 4.98 1.96
N ILE A 90 7.63 4.98 2.75
CA ILE A 90 6.90 3.77 3.16
C ILE A 90 5.74 3.56 2.17
N VAL A 91 5.69 2.40 1.53
CA VAL A 91 4.62 2.02 0.61
C VAL A 91 4.15 0.59 0.89
N GLU A 92 2.85 0.37 0.77
CA GLU A 92 2.27 -0.97 0.87
C GLU A 92 2.22 -1.60 -0.53
N VAL A 93 2.88 -2.75 -0.69
CA VAL A 93 3.09 -3.39 -1.99
C VAL A 93 2.96 -4.90 -1.90
N VAL A 94 2.72 -5.52 -3.05
CA VAL A 94 2.79 -6.97 -3.24
C VAL A 94 4.02 -7.28 -4.08
N CYS A 95 4.81 -8.27 -3.65
CA CYS A 95 5.93 -8.79 -4.44
C CYS A 95 5.38 -9.62 -5.60
N GLN A 96 5.73 -9.28 -6.84
CA GLN A 96 5.36 -10.06 -8.02
C GLN A 96 6.38 -11.13 -8.35
N SER A 97 7.65 -10.75 -8.29
CA SER A 97 8.77 -11.65 -8.60
C SER A 97 10.03 -11.14 -7.94
N PHE A 98 10.91 -12.06 -7.60
CA PHE A 98 12.27 -11.75 -7.17
C PHE A 98 13.26 -12.75 -7.77
N SER A 99 14.50 -12.32 -7.93
CA SER A 99 15.63 -13.19 -8.18
C SER A 99 16.75 -12.84 -7.20
N SER A 100 17.50 -13.85 -6.77
CA SER A 100 18.70 -13.68 -5.94
C SER A 100 19.90 -14.20 -6.70
N ASN A 101 21.00 -13.44 -6.70
CA ASN A 101 22.25 -13.86 -7.31
C ASN A 101 23.38 -13.78 -6.29
N GLU A 102 23.97 -14.94 -6.03
CA GLU A 102 25.12 -15.15 -5.16
C GLU A 102 26.28 -15.66 -6.01
N THR A 103 27.40 -14.93 -6.01
CA THR A 103 28.59 -15.32 -6.75
C THR A 103 29.64 -15.84 -5.79
N ARG A 104 30.23 -17.00 -6.08
CA ARG A 104 31.20 -17.68 -5.21
C ARG A 104 32.47 -16.84 -4.92
N GLU A 105 32.78 -15.89 -5.80
CA GLU A 105 33.93 -14.99 -5.68
C GLU A 105 33.70 -13.89 -4.62
N GLU A 106 32.44 -13.54 -4.35
CA GLU A 106 32.02 -12.49 -3.41
C GLU A 106 31.38 -13.09 -2.16
N GLY A 107 32.09 -14.01 -1.50
CA GLY A 107 31.61 -14.62 -0.26
C GLY A 107 31.15 -13.55 0.75
N GLY A 108 29.94 -13.71 1.29
CA GLY A 108 29.35 -12.73 2.21
C GLY A 108 28.48 -11.66 1.53
N PHE A 109 28.18 -11.80 0.24
CA PHE A 109 27.38 -10.85 -0.55
C PHE A 109 26.35 -11.58 -1.42
N VAL A 110 25.12 -11.03 -1.44
CA VAL A 110 24.05 -11.50 -2.33
C VAL A 110 23.29 -10.30 -2.88
N THR A 111 22.98 -10.34 -4.17
CA THR A 111 22.16 -9.33 -4.83
C THR A 111 20.75 -9.84 -5.06
N PHE A 112 19.79 -8.93 -5.07
CA PHE A 112 18.38 -9.19 -5.32
C PHE A 112 17.84 -8.22 -6.36
N ASP A 113 17.13 -8.73 -7.36
CA ASP A 113 16.25 -7.95 -8.20
C ASP A 113 14.81 -8.27 -7.80
N MET A 114 14.06 -7.26 -7.35
CA MET A 114 12.70 -7.42 -6.84
C MET A 114 11.74 -6.51 -7.59
N ASP A 115 10.62 -7.09 -8.03
CA ASP A 115 9.53 -6.37 -8.69
C ASP A 115 8.29 -6.37 -7.78
N PHE A 116 7.84 -5.16 -7.45
CA PHE A 116 6.67 -4.93 -6.60
C PHE A 116 5.59 -4.13 -7.32
N ILE A 117 4.34 -4.33 -6.92
CA ILE A 117 3.20 -3.51 -7.33
C ILE A 117 2.49 -2.94 -6.10
N GLU A 118 2.06 -1.69 -6.19
CA GLU A 118 1.21 -1.02 -5.20
C GLU A 118 0.02 -1.91 -4.81
N ALA A 119 -0.13 -2.17 -3.50
CA ALA A 119 -1.30 -2.88 -3.01
C ALA A 119 -2.53 -1.99 -3.22
N GLY A 120 -3.39 -2.35 -4.17
CA GLY A 120 -4.67 -1.67 -4.35
C GLY A 120 -5.64 -1.99 -3.22
N GLN A 121 -6.60 -1.11 -2.96
CA GLN A 121 -7.75 -1.47 -2.13
C GLN A 121 -8.68 -2.38 -2.94
N ALA A 122 -9.02 -3.55 -2.38
CA ALA A 122 -10.03 -4.42 -2.97
C ALA A 122 -11.38 -3.67 -3.04
N VAL A 123 -12.03 -3.68 -4.20
CA VAL A 123 -13.26 -2.90 -4.49
C VAL A 123 -14.48 -3.33 -3.65
N GLY A 124 -14.36 -4.29 -2.74
CA GLY A 124 -15.39 -4.69 -1.78
C GLY A 124 -15.10 -4.36 -0.31
N ALA A 125 -13.96 -3.77 0.03
CA ALA A 125 -13.56 -3.50 1.42
C ALA A 125 -14.02 -2.12 1.92
N VAL A 126 -15.10 -1.58 1.36
CA VAL A 126 -15.79 -0.45 1.99
C VAL A 126 -16.75 -1.07 3.00
N SER A 127 -16.38 -1.07 4.29
CA SER A 127 -17.42 -1.16 5.33
C SER A 127 -18.34 0.03 5.09
N ALA A 128 -19.49 -0.21 4.45
CA ALA A 128 -20.57 0.74 4.49
C ALA A 128 -20.83 1.02 5.98
N PRO A 129 -20.90 2.28 6.44
CA PRO A 129 -21.41 2.53 7.77
C PRO A 129 -22.77 1.85 7.84
N ASP A 130 -22.92 0.95 8.82
CA ASP A 130 -24.09 0.12 9.00
C ASP A 130 -25.27 1.02 9.33
N THR A 131 -25.97 1.50 8.30
CA THR A 131 -27.05 2.50 8.42
C THR A 131 -28.19 1.98 9.30
N GLY A 132 -28.26 0.67 9.51
CA GLY A 132 -29.20 0.04 10.45
C GLY A 132 -28.90 0.37 11.91
N SER A 133 -27.64 0.35 12.33
CA SER A 133 -27.27 0.72 13.72
C SER A 133 -27.49 2.21 13.97
N ALA A 134 -27.15 3.06 12.99
CA ALA A 134 -27.34 4.51 13.10
C ALA A 134 -28.82 4.93 13.25
N VAL A 135 -29.76 4.22 12.61
CA VAL A 135 -31.20 4.48 12.78
C VAL A 135 -31.72 3.98 14.13
N GLY A 136 -31.24 2.82 14.61
CA GLY A 136 -31.58 2.29 15.93
C GLY A 136 -31.15 3.22 17.06
N ASP A 137 -29.94 3.75 17.00
CA ASP A 137 -29.39 4.67 18.01
C ASP A 137 -30.16 6.00 18.05
N VAL A 138 -30.50 6.57 16.89
CA VAL A 138 -31.29 7.80 16.81
C VAL A 138 -32.74 7.58 17.26
N ALA A 139 -33.33 6.41 16.95
CA ALA A 139 -34.67 6.06 17.42
C ALA A 139 -34.70 5.89 18.95
N GLY A 140 -33.71 5.22 19.54
CA GLY A 140 -33.58 5.08 20.99
C GLY A 140 -33.42 6.43 21.69
N GLN A 141 -32.58 7.32 21.15
CA GLN A 141 -32.41 8.68 21.68
C GLN A 141 -33.69 9.52 21.59
N ALA A 142 -34.48 9.36 20.53
CA ALA A 142 -35.78 10.03 20.41
C ALA A 142 -36.80 9.51 21.43
N GLU A 143 -36.83 8.20 21.70
CA GLU A 143 -37.71 7.62 22.72
C GLU A 143 -37.35 8.05 24.15
N GLU A 144 -36.06 8.16 24.47
CA GLU A 144 -35.63 8.68 25.78
C GLU A 144 -35.94 10.16 25.94
N ALA A 145 -35.71 10.99 24.92
CA ALA A 145 -36.06 12.41 24.94
C ALA A 145 -37.58 12.65 25.12
N VAL A 146 -38.43 11.79 24.57
CA VAL A 146 -39.89 11.86 24.78
C VAL A 146 -40.28 11.50 26.22
N LYS A 147 -39.57 10.55 26.86
CA LYS A 147 -39.80 10.20 28.27
C LYS A 147 -39.38 11.33 29.21
N ASP A 148 -38.25 11.98 28.93
CA ASP A 148 -37.76 13.12 29.72
C ASP A 148 -38.65 14.36 29.55
N GLY A 149 -39.17 14.61 28.34
CA GLY A 149 -40.10 15.72 28.08
C GLY A 149 -41.46 15.56 28.79
N ASN A 150 -41.96 14.34 28.97
CA ASN A 150 -43.23 14.06 29.64
C ASN A 150 -43.14 14.19 31.18
N ALA A 151 -41.95 14.07 31.76
CA ALA A 151 -41.72 14.23 33.19
C ALA A 151 -41.77 15.70 33.66
N LEU A 152 -41.52 16.65 32.76
CA LEU A 152 -41.56 18.10 33.06
C LEU A 152 -42.97 18.70 33.02
N GLY A 153 -43.96 17.99 32.48
CA GLY A 153 -45.33 18.49 32.30
C GLY A 153 -46.32 18.24 33.45
N LYS A 154 -45.95 17.48 34.49
CA LYS A 154 -46.87 17.09 35.59
C LYS A 154 -46.70 17.86 36.90
N GLY A 155 -45.91 18.93 36.92
CA GLY A 155 -45.59 19.67 38.14
C GLY A 155 -45.76 21.18 38.05
N MET A 156 -46.86 21.69 37.48
CA MET A 156 -47.21 23.12 37.64
C MET A 156 -48.68 23.39 37.32
N ALA A 157 -49.56 23.28 38.32
CA ALA A 157 -50.80 24.05 38.39
C ALA A 157 -51.18 24.19 39.88
N PRO A 158 -51.68 25.36 40.32
CA PRO A 158 -51.72 25.80 41.72
C PRO A 158 -52.65 25.00 42.63
#